data_AF-A0A1M5M3N9-F1
#
_entry.id   AF-A0A1M5M3N9-F1
#
_cell.length_a   1.000
_cell.length_b   1.000
_cell.length_c   1.000
_cell.angle_alpha   90.00
_cell.angle_beta   90.00
_cell.angle_gamma   90.00
#
_symmetry.space_group_name_H-M   'P 1'
#
loop_
_entity.id
_entity.type
_entity.pdbx_description
1 polymer ?
#
loop_
_entity_poly.entity_id
_entity_poly.type
_entity_poly.pdbx_seq_one_letter_code
_entity_poly.pdbx_strand_id
1 'polypeptide(L)'
;MENNQQLTDLLALDLGVNIINRRPYAKEVFKWQDMDLLPHSSTDTLLCEIYEWNGRNWRTTNNNLIGYLFGSDQLGTIKNQLMNVQKFPALIPDFEFTKDSMIEFGLALPSLFNIGINGDIKNAKDFSVKVNGVTKSRITNIDSPGIEILRSYSEFTQNESKSYRKNIKFNFLSTSLFYAESVEINLEKESGVNVDVNFQTQNVEVLAKVDTETHKNFVLKYTGNQAPFAAKFTKGKDFNIM
;
A
#
# COMPACT_ATOMS: atom_id res chain seq x y z
N MET A 1 17.85 14.39 5.03
CA MET A 1 16.46 14.12 4.63
C MET A 1 16.20 14.97 3.41
N GLU A 2 15.93 14.34 2.27
CA GLU A 2 15.46 15.07 1.10
C GLU A 2 14.09 15.66 1.41
N ASN A 3 13.87 16.92 1.04
CA ASN A 3 12.55 17.52 1.18
C ASN A 3 11.64 17.05 0.03
N ASN A 4 10.33 17.22 0.19
CA ASN A 4 9.34 16.71 -0.77
C ASN A 4 9.57 17.20 -2.22
N GLN A 5 10.10 18.41 -2.37
CA GLN A 5 10.43 18.98 -3.68
C GLN A 5 11.59 18.22 -4.34
N GLN A 6 12.66 17.91 -3.61
CA GLN A 6 13.79 17.15 -4.12
C GLN A 6 13.37 15.75 -4.60
N LEU A 7 12.51 15.07 -3.83
CA LEU A 7 11.96 13.76 -4.24
C LEU A 7 11.08 13.86 -5.50
N THR A 8 10.34 14.96 -5.63
CA THR A 8 9.52 15.22 -6.83
C THR A 8 10.41 15.47 -8.05
N ASP A 9 11.47 16.25 -7.90
CA ASP A 9 12.42 16.58 -8.97
C ASP A 9 13.18 15.32 -9.43
N LEU A 10 13.60 14.45 -8.49
CA LEU A 10 14.24 13.17 -8.79
C LEU A 10 13.30 12.23 -9.56
N LEU A 11 12.06 12.09 -9.11
CA LEU A 11 11.04 11.29 -9.82
C LEU A 11 10.82 11.83 -11.24
N ALA A 12 10.68 13.16 -11.37
CA ALA A 12 10.45 13.80 -12.66
C ALA A 12 11.61 13.54 -13.64
N LEU A 13 12.85 13.64 -13.14
CA LEU A 13 14.08 13.34 -13.88
C LEU A 13 14.12 11.87 -14.33
N ASP A 14 13.94 10.93 -13.39
CA ASP A 14 14.04 9.49 -13.65
C ASP A 14 12.99 8.99 -14.64
N LEU A 15 11.77 9.54 -14.57
CA LEU A 15 10.68 9.15 -15.46
C LEU A 15 10.63 9.98 -16.75
N GLY A 16 11.41 11.05 -16.87
CA GLY A 16 11.37 11.98 -18.00
C GLY A 16 10.01 12.69 -18.12
N VAL A 17 9.34 12.98 -17.00
CA VAL A 17 8.04 13.66 -16.96
C VAL A 17 8.19 15.08 -16.43
N ASN A 18 7.27 15.95 -16.81
CA ASN A 18 7.25 17.33 -16.32
C ASN A 18 6.14 17.50 -15.26
N ILE A 19 6.51 17.92 -14.06
CA ILE A 19 5.60 18.12 -12.92
C ILE A 19 5.67 19.59 -12.52
N ILE A 20 4.74 20.39 -13.05
CA ILE A 20 4.67 21.84 -12.80
C ILE A 20 3.37 22.14 -12.05
N ASN A 21 3.49 22.80 -10.89
CA ASN A 21 2.35 23.28 -10.08
C ASN A 21 1.31 22.20 -9.72
N ARG A 22 1.74 20.94 -9.65
CA ARG A 22 0.91 19.80 -9.21
C ARG A 22 1.75 18.82 -8.40
N ARG A 23 1.08 17.90 -7.70
CA ARG A 23 1.74 16.75 -7.09
C ARG A 23 2.01 15.67 -8.15
N PRO A 24 3.01 14.80 -7.94
CA PRO A 24 3.09 13.54 -8.66
C PRO A 24 1.77 12.78 -8.59
N TYR A 25 1.34 12.21 -9.71
CA TYR A 25 0.19 11.32 -9.74
C TYR A 25 0.61 9.94 -9.25
N ALA A 26 -0.30 9.23 -8.57
CA ALA A 26 0.00 7.91 -8.02
C ALA A 26 0.63 6.94 -9.03
N LYS A 27 0.14 6.92 -10.29
CA LYS A 27 0.71 6.07 -11.36
C LYS A 27 2.19 6.36 -11.65
N GLU A 28 2.63 7.61 -11.52
CA GLU A 28 4.02 8.02 -11.73
C GLU A 28 4.87 7.48 -10.57
N VAL A 29 4.41 7.68 -9.33
CA VAL A 29 5.10 7.17 -8.14
C VAL A 29 5.18 5.65 -8.12
N PHE A 30 4.11 4.97 -8.51
CA PHE A 30 4.04 3.51 -8.49
C PHE A 30 5.00 2.89 -9.48
N LYS A 31 5.08 3.49 -10.67
CA LYS A 31 6.08 3.14 -11.68
C LYS A 31 7.51 3.37 -11.18
N TRP A 32 7.77 4.51 -10.54
CA TRP A 32 9.11 4.87 -10.07
C TRP A 32 9.61 3.95 -8.95
N GLN A 33 8.72 3.55 -8.04
CA GLN A 33 9.07 2.77 -6.85
C GLN A 33 8.86 1.26 -7.02
N ASP A 34 8.33 0.82 -8.16
CA ASP A 34 7.99 -0.57 -8.43
C ASP A 34 7.08 -1.12 -7.31
N MET A 35 5.97 -0.41 -7.09
CA MET A 35 4.94 -0.77 -6.12
C MET A 35 3.56 -0.79 -6.77
N ASP A 36 2.67 -1.60 -6.20
CA ASP A 36 1.30 -1.78 -6.66
C ASP A 36 0.32 -1.65 -5.50
N LEU A 37 -0.92 -1.26 -5.80
CA LEU A 37 -1.99 -1.27 -4.81
C LEU A 37 -2.24 -2.67 -4.28
N LEU A 38 -2.49 -2.73 -2.99
CA LEU A 38 -3.02 -3.94 -2.40
C LEU A 38 -4.47 -4.15 -2.86
N PRO A 39 -4.87 -5.39 -3.20
CA PRO A 39 -6.26 -5.69 -3.55
C PRO A 39 -7.20 -5.58 -2.35
N HIS A 40 -6.66 -5.67 -1.14
CA HIS A 40 -7.34 -5.44 0.12
C HIS A 40 -6.30 -4.91 1.12
N SER A 41 -6.65 -3.87 1.88
CA SER A 41 -5.82 -3.35 2.97
C SER A 41 -6.44 -3.71 4.32
N SER A 42 -5.65 -4.27 5.22
CA SER A 42 -6.04 -4.53 6.61
C SER A 42 -4.88 -4.20 7.54
N THR A 43 -5.17 -3.89 8.80
CA THR A 43 -4.15 -3.83 9.86
C THR A 43 -3.47 -5.18 10.09
N ASP A 44 -4.08 -6.28 9.65
CA ASP A 44 -3.54 -7.62 9.69
C ASP A 44 -2.69 -7.99 8.46
N THR A 45 -2.57 -7.10 7.46
CA THR A 45 -1.76 -7.36 6.27
C THR A 45 -0.28 -7.42 6.66
N LEU A 46 0.37 -8.55 6.37
CA LEU A 46 1.77 -8.80 6.73
C LEU A 46 2.70 -8.84 5.52
N LEU A 47 3.98 -8.61 5.79
CA LEU A 47 5.04 -8.97 4.86
C LEU A 47 5.04 -10.49 4.63
N CYS A 48 5.54 -10.94 3.49
CA CYS A 48 5.53 -12.33 3.03
C CYS A 48 4.16 -12.94 2.76
N GLU A 49 3.10 -12.14 2.69
CA GLU A 49 1.80 -12.62 2.18
C GLU A 49 1.90 -13.03 0.71
N ILE A 50 1.15 -14.07 0.36
CA ILE A 50 1.19 -14.69 -0.96
C ILE A 50 0.03 -14.16 -1.80
N TYR A 51 0.37 -13.63 -2.97
CA TYR A 51 -0.54 -13.06 -3.93
C TYR A 51 -0.42 -13.75 -5.29
N GLU A 52 -1.53 -13.76 -6.02
CA GLU A 52 -1.62 -14.21 -7.39
C GLU A 52 -1.81 -13.00 -8.32
N TRP A 53 -1.12 -13.01 -9.47
CA TRP A 53 -1.35 -12.06 -10.55
C TRP A 53 -2.11 -12.74 -11.68
N ASN A 54 -3.30 -12.25 -12.01
CA ASN A 54 -4.12 -12.82 -13.09
C ASN A 54 -3.93 -12.10 -14.45
N GLY A 55 -2.94 -11.21 -14.56
CA GLY A 55 -2.73 -10.38 -15.75
C GLY A 55 -3.42 -9.02 -15.70
N ARG A 56 -4.30 -8.78 -14.72
CA ARG A 56 -5.04 -7.51 -14.58
C ARG A 56 -5.06 -6.97 -13.15
N ASN A 57 -5.29 -7.85 -12.18
CA ASN A 57 -5.44 -7.50 -10.77
C ASN A 57 -4.69 -8.50 -9.88
N TRP A 58 -4.21 -8.01 -8.74
CA TRP A 58 -3.73 -8.83 -7.65
C TRP A 58 -4.89 -9.55 -6.96
N ARG A 59 -4.65 -10.79 -6.53
CA ARG A 59 -5.58 -11.57 -5.71
C ARG A 59 -4.87 -12.07 -4.47
N THR A 60 -5.52 -11.91 -3.32
CA THR A 60 -5.06 -12.55 -2.10
C THR A 60 -5.26 -14.06 -2.19
N THR A 61 -4.28 -14.83 -1.73
CA THR A 61 -4.45 -16.28 -1.50
C THR A 61 -4.89 -16.58 -0.07
N ASN A 62 -4.93 -15.57 0.80
CA ASN A 62 -5.09 -15.67 2.26
C ASN A 62 -4.01 -16.52 2.95
N ASN A 63 -2.89 -16.79 2.27
CA ASN A 63 -1.76 -17.50 2.83
C ASN A 63 -0.57 -16.55 3.01
N ASN A 64 0.28 -16.87 3.98
CA ASN A 64 1.57 -16.21 4.18
C ASN A 64 2.68 -17.25 4.11
N LEU A 65 3.82 -16.89 3.53
CA LEU A 65 5.00 -17.75 3.43
C LEU A 65 5.36 -18.38 4.78
N ILE A 66 5.28 -17.61 5.88
CA ILE A 66 5.68 -18.10 7.20
C ILE A 66 4.87 -19.31 7.66
N GLY A 67 3.63 -19.48 7.19
CA GLY A 67 2.79 -20.64 7.49
C GLY A 67 3.28 -21.93 6.83
N TYR A 68 4.13 -21.82 5.79
CA TYR A 68 4.81 -22.96 5.17
C TYR A 68 6.20 -23.22 5.78
N LEU A 69 6.80 -22.20 6.39
CA LEU A 69 8.18 -22.26 6.89
C LEU A 69 8.30 -22.67 8.36
N PHE A 70 7.30 -22.32 9.17
CA PHE A 70 7.36 -22.47 10.62
C PHE A 70 6.20 -23.30 11.16
N GLY A 71 6.48 -24.14 12.15
CA GLY A 71 5.46 -24.85 12.92
C GLY A 71 4.67 -23.93 13.84
N SER A 72 3.53 -24.40 14.36
CA SER A 72 2.59 -23.62 15.18
C SER A 72 3.24 -22.91 16.36
N ASP A 73 4.21 -23.55 17.02
CA ASP A 73 4.88 -23.00 18.21
C ASP A 73 5.75 -21.76 17.89
N GLN A 74 6.31 -21.68 16.67
CA GLN A 74 7.16 -20.57 16.23
C GLN A 74 6.38 -19.53 15.43
N LEU A 75 5.27 -19.93 14.81
CA LEU A 75 4.47 -19.08 13.93
C LEU A 75 3.97 -17.81 14.63
N GLY A 76 3.53 -17.92 15.89
CA GLY A 76 3.08 -16.78 16.68
C GLY A 76 4.19 -15.75 16.90
N THR A 77 5.41 -16.22 17.19
CA THR A 77 6.58 -15.35 17.39
C THR A 77 6.96 -14.62 16.11
N ILE A 78 7.10 -15.34 14.99
CA ILE A 78 7.43 -14.73 13.69
C ILE A 78 6.35 -13.75 13.25
N LYS A 79 5.06 -14.10 13.44
CA LYS A 79 3.94 -13.21 13.15
C LYS A 79 4.04 -11.91 13.93
N ASN A 80 4.32 -11.98 15.24
CA ASN A 80 4.49 -10.81 16.09
C ASN A 80 5.69 -9.97 15.66
N GLN A 81 6.82 -10.59 15.29
CA GLN A 81 7.97 -9.86 14.75
C GLN A 81 7.62 -9.13 13.45
N LEU A 82 6.90 -9.78 12.52
CA LEU A 82 6.46 -9.15 11.27
C LEU A 82 5.53 -7.96 11.48
N MET A 83 4.61 -8.03 12.44
CA MET A 83 3.73 -6.92 12.81
C MET A 83 4.50 -5.72 13.36
N ASN A 84 5.66 -5.96 13.97
CA ASN A 84 6.49 -4.93 14.61
C ASN A 84 7.73 -4.55 13.79
N VAL A 85 7.82 -4.99 12.52
CA VAL A 85 8.90 -4.54 11.63
C VAL A 85 8.86 -3.03 11.51
N GLN A 86 10.01 -2.40 11.79
CA GLN A 86 10.12 -0.96 11.81
C GLN A 86 9.73 -0.34 10.45
N LYS A 87 8.96 0.73 10.52
CA LYS A 87 8.60 1.57 9.37
C LYS A 87 9.59 2.72 9.27
N PHE A 88 10.11 2.94 8.07
CA PHE A 88 11.02 4.05 7.76
C PHE A 88 10.36 4.99 6.77
N PRO A 89 10.68 6.30 6.77
CA PRO A 89 10.29 7.19 5.69
C PRO A 89 10.67 6.58 4.34
N ALA A 90 9.69 6.45 3.45
CA ALA A 90 9.95 6.04 2.09
C ALA A 90 10.52 7.24 1.33
N LEU A 91 11.52 7.01 0.47
CA LEU A 91 12.05 8.04 -0.44
C LEU A 91 11.05 8.28 -1.57
N ILE A 92 9.85 8.72 -1.20
CA ILE A 92 8.67 8.84 -2.03
C ILE A 92 8.08 10.24 -1.79
N PRO A 93 7.90 11.06 -2.84
CA PRO A 93 7.23 12.34 -2.66
C PRO A 93 5.76 12.12 -2.30
N ASP A 94 5.19 13.07 -1.58
CA ASP A 94 3.75 13.17 -1.42
C ASP A 94 3.09 13.23 -2.79
N PHE A 95 2.01 12.48 -2.97
CA PHE A 95 1.41 12.26 -4.27
C PHE A 95 -0.11 12.30 -4.20
N GLU A 96 -0.77 12.20 -5.33
CA GLU A 96 -2.24 12.23 -5.37
C GLU A 96 -2.86 11.21 -6.31
N PHE A 97 -4.00 10.70 -5.87
CA PHE A 97 -5.00 10.08 -6.72
C PHE A 97 -5.98 11.16 -7.14
N THR A 98 -6.11 11.36 -8.44
CA THR A 98 -7.17 12.17 -9.06
C THR A 98 -8.41 11.32 -9.33
N LYS A 99 -9.55 11.95 -9.56
CA LYS A 99 -10.80 11.30 -9.97
C LYS A 99 -10.58 10.29 -11.10
N ASP A 100 -9.85 10.69 -12.14
CA ASP A 100 -9.55 9.83 -13.29
C ASP A 100 -8.72 8.61 -12.90
N SER A 101 -7.68 8.81 -12.08
CA SER A 101 -6.86 7.70 -11.59
C SER A 101 -7.68 6.74 -10.72
N MET A 102 -8.63 7.22 -9.92
CA MET A 102 -9.48 6.37 -9.10
C MET A 102 -10.47 5.56 -9.95
N ILE A 103 -10.95 6.11 -11.07
CA ILE A 103 -11.76 5.36 -12.02
C ILE A 103 -10.91 4.25 -12.69
N GLU A 104 -9.64 4.53 -12.99
CA GLU A 104 -8.71 3.57 -13.59
C GLU A 104 -8.31 2.45 -12.63
N PHE A 105 -7.91 2.79 -11.40
CA PHE A 105 -7.54 1.84 -10.34
C PHE A 105 -8.74 1.14 -9.69
N GLY A 106 -9.96 1.65 -9.92
CA GLY A 106 -11.21 1.12 -9.40
C GLY A 106 -11.60 1.68 -8.02
N LEU A 107 -12.85 1.41 -7.65
CA LEU A 107 -13.50 1.96 -6.45
C LEU A 107 -12.94 1.46 -5.11
N ALA A 108 -12.02 0.49 -5.11
CA ALA A 108 -11.41 -0.04 -3.88
C ALA A 108 -10.40 0.92 -3.25
N LEU A 109 -9.91 1.89 -4.03
CA LEU A 109 -8.79 2.75 -3.62
C LEU A 109 -9.08 3.61 -2.39
N PRO A 110 -10.23 4.30 -2.29
CA PRO A 110 -10.62 5.01 -1.07
C PRO A 110 -10.68 4.07 0.14
N SER A 111 -11.18 2.84 -0.04
CA SER A 111 -11.29 1.86 1.05
C SER A 111 -9.93 1.42 1.59
N LEU A 112 -8.86 1.46 0.79
CA LEU A 112 -7.48 1.21 1.27
C LEU A 112 -6.99 2.27 2.27
N PHE A 113 -7.68 3.41 2.33
CA PHE A 113 -7.40 4.53 3.23
C PHE A 113 -8.52 4.71 4.28
N ASN A 114 -9.33 3.68 4.54
CA ASN A 114 -10.50 3.77 5.41
C ASN A 114 -11.51 4.87 4.99
N ILE A 115 -11.57 5.19 3.69
CA ILE A 115 -12.50 6.14 3.10
C ILE A 115 -13.59 5.35 2.38
N GLY A 116 -14.85 5.52 2.77
CA GLY A 116 -16.00 5.08 2.00
C GLY A 116 -16.52 6.21 1.11
N ILE A 117 -16.88 5.87 -0.12
CA ILE A 117 -17.55 6.80 -1.04
C ILE A 117 -18.98 6.29 -1.25
N ASN A 118 -19.95 7.16 -1.01
CA ASN A 118 -21.34 6.92 -1.36
C ASN A 118 -21.62 7.60 -2.70
N GLY A 119 -22.29 6.89 -3.62
CA GLY A 119 -22.62 7.39 -4.96
C GLY A 119 -21.55 7.12 -6.02
N ASP A 120 -21.79 7.58 -7.26
CA ASP A 120 -20.85 7.42 -8.38
C ASP A 120 -19.91 8.62 -8.45
N ILE A 121 -18.63 8.39 -8.14
CA ILE A 121 -17.55 9.38 -8.17
C ILE A 121 -17.42 10.09 -9.53
N LYS A 122 -17.86 9.46 -10.64
CA LYS A 122 -17.87 10.08 -11.97
C LYS A 122 -18.71 11.35 -12.02
N ASN A 123 -19.74 11.42 -11.17
CA ASN A 123 -20.64 12.57 -11.09
C ASN A 123 -20.10 13.69 -10.21
N ALA A 124 -19.00 13.47 -9.47
CA ALA A 124 -18.31 14.55 -8.78
C ALA A 124 -17.66 15.48 -9.80
N LYS A 125 -17.68 16.79 -9.51
CA LYS A 125 -16.97 17.79 -10.32
C LYS A 125 -15.47 17.55 -10.19
N ASP A 126 -14.98 17.51 -8.95
CA ASP A 126 -13.62 17.11 -8.63
C ASP A 126 -13.59 16.13 -7.45
N PHE A 127 -12.63 15.22 -7.49
CA PHE A 127 -12.32 14.34 -6.38
C PHE A 127 -10.84 14.01 -6.38
N SER A 128 -10.18 14.19 -5.24
CA SER A 128 -8.78 13.78 -5.07
C SER A 128 -8.50 13.25 -3.68
N VAL A 129 -7.60 12.28 -3.61
CA VAL A 129 -7.03 11.76 -2.37
C VAL A 129 -5.52 11.96 -2.45
N LYS A 130 -5.01 12.92 -1.68
CA LYS A 130 -3.59 13.23 -1.57
C LYS A 130 -3.00 12.38 -0.45
N VAL A 131 -1.93 11.65 -0.75
CA VAL A 131 -1.21 10.82 0.21
C VAL A 131 0.03 11.58 0.66
N ASN A 132 0.23 11.69 1.98
CA ASN A 132 1.36 12.40 2.55
C ASN A 132 2.15 11.52 3.53
N GLY A 133 3.46 11.74 3.59
CA GLY A 133 4.34 11.10 4.56
C GLY A 133 4.36 9.59 4.40
N VAL A 134 4.78 9.11 3.24
CA VAL A 134 4.81 7.67 2.97
C VAL A 134 5.90 7.02 3.82
N THR A 135 5.54 5.98 4.56
CA THR A 135 6.50 5.11 5.23
C THR A 135 6.47 3.72 4.63
N LYS A 136 7.57 2.99 4.80
CA LYS A 136 7.78 1.65 4.26
C LYS A 136 8.30 0.74 5.36
N SER A 137 7.70 -0.43 5.49
CA SER A 137 8.32 -1.57 6.16
C SER A 137 8.84 -2.55 5.10
N ARG A 138 9.98 -3.17 5.36
CA ARG A 138 10.54 -4.22 4.49
C ARG A 138 11.17 -5.30 5.33
N ILE A 139 11.18 -6.51 4.80
CA ILE A 139 12.04 -7.56 5.35
C ILE A 139 13.46 -7.34 4.81
N THR A 140 14.46 -7.45 5.68
CA THR A 140 15.89 -7.38 5.34
C THR A 140 16.57 -8.69 5.71
N ASN A 141 17.71 -8.99 5.10
CA ASN A 141 18.51 -10.18 5.41
C ASN A 141 19.54 -9.96 6.52
N ILE A 142 19.51 -8.80 7.17
CA ILE A 142 20.45 -8.41 8.23
C ILE A 142 19.83 -8.43 9.61
N ASP A 143 18.49 -8.45 9.71
CA ASP A 143 17.77 -8.40 10.98
C ASP A 143 16.67 -9.48 11.04
N SER A 144 16.24 -9.83 12.26
CA SER A 144 15.04 -10.65 12.49
C SER A 144 13.79 -9.83 12.14
N PRO A 145 12.71 -10.42 11.56
CA PRO A 145 12.54 -11.85 11.25
C PRO A 145 13.13 -12.29 9.90
N GLY A 146 13.75 -11.40 9.14
CA GLY A 146 14.12 -11.71 7.75
C GLY A 146 15.23 -12.74 7.59
N ILE A 147 16.24 -12.73 8.46
CA ILE A 147 17.26 -13.81 8.51
C ILE A 147 16.60 -15.18 8.70
N GLU A 148 15.66 -15.28 9.63
CA GLU A 148 15.00 -16.53 9.99
C GLU A 148 14.14 -17.04 8.83
N ILE A 149 13.37 -16.13 8.21
CA ILE A 149 12.56 -16.43 7.02
C ILE A 149 13.42 -16.92 5.86
N LEU A 150 14.55 -16.25 5.57
CA LEU A 150 15.44 -16.65 4.48
C LEU A 150 16.05 -18.03 4.68
N ARG A 151 16.54 -18.32 5.88
CA ARG A 151 17.13 -19.61 6.21
C ARG A 151 16.11 -20.72 6.03
N SER A 152 14.95 -20.59 6.66
CA SER A 152 13.86 -21.58 6.54
C SER A 152 13.33 -21.69 5.11
N TYR A 153 13.31 -20.58 4.36
CA TYR A 153 12.93 -20.59 2.96
C TYR A 153 13.89 -21.43 2.10
N SER A 154 15.20 -21.24 2.30
CA SER A 154 16.21 -22.03 1.58
C SER A 154 16.04 -23.53 1.83
N GLU A 155 15.89 -23.94 3.09
CA GLU A 155 15.62 -25.33 3.48
C GLU A 155 14.32 -25.86 2.86
N PHE A 156 13.24 -25.07 2.91
CA PHE A 156 11.94 -25.42 2.34
C PHE A 156 12.00 -25.65 0.82
N THR A 157 12.74 -24.82 0.08
CA THR A 157 12.86 -24.99 -1.38
C THR A 157 13.55 -26.31 -1.77
N GLN A 158 14.45 -26.81 -0.93
CA GLN A 158 15.18 -28.06 -1.16
C GLN A 158 14.35 -29.27 -0.71
N ASN A 159 13.79 -29.22 0.49
CA ASN A 159 13.14 -30.35 1.14
C ASN A 159 11.68 -30.54 0.70
N GLU A 160 10.95 -29.46 0.46
CA GLU A 160 9.50 -29.46 0.19
C GLU A 160 9.16 -29.01 -1.23
N SER A 161 9.94 -29.49 -2.20
CA SER A 161 9.91 -29.02 -3.59
C SER A 161 8.53 -29.06 -4.27
N LYS A 162 7.64 -29.98 -3.87
CA LYS A 162 6.26 -30.07 -4.41
C LYS A 162 5.38 -28.95 -3.86
N SER A 163 5.39 -28.74 -2.54
CA SER A 163 4.64 -27.66 -1.88
C SER A 163 5.14 -26.30 -2.35
N TYR A 164 6.46 -26.13 -2.40
CA TYR A 164 7.11 -24.93 -2.93
C TYR A 164 6.65 -24.59 -4.36
N ARG A 165 6.72 -25.57 -5.28
CA ARG A 165 6.30 -25.36 -6.69
C ARG A 165 4.81 -25.01 -6.81
N LYS A 166 3.96 -25.61 -5.99
CA LYS A 166 2.52 -25.40 -6.04
C LYS A 166 2.09 -24.05 -5.47
N ASN A 167 2.66 -23.65 -4.34
CA ASN A 167 2.10 -22.56 -3.53
C ASN A 167 2.94 -21.27 -3.59
N ILE A 168 4.24 -21.35 -3.89
CA ILE A 168 5.16 -20.21 -3.75
C ILE A 168 5.85 -19.84 -5.06
N LYS A 169 6.49 -20.81 -5.75
CA LYS A 169 7.40 -20.56 -6.88
C LYS A 169 6.84 -19.62 -7.95
N PHE A 170 5.56 -19.79 -8.30
CA PHE A 170 4.90 -19.03 -9.37
C PHE A 170 4.04 -17.87 -8.87
N ASN A 171 3.81 -17.80 -7.55
CA ASN A 171 3.09 -16.73 -6.89
C ASN A 171 4.03 -15.59 -6.50
N PHE A 172 3.48 -14.52 -5.96
CA PHE A 172 4.20 -13.33 -5.53
C PHE A 172 4.12 -13.16 -4.03
N LEU A 173 5.16 -12.57 -3.45
CA LEU A 173 5.30 -12.30 -2.03
C LEU A 173 5.39 -10.80 -1.80
N SER A 174 4.69 -10.28 -0.79
CA SER A 174 4.86 -8.89 -0.33
C SER A 174 6.21 -8.72 0.37
N THR A 175 7.17 -8.05 -0.27
CA THR A 175 8.52 -7.83 0.29
C THR A 175 8.69 -6.47 0.94
N SER A 176 7.82 -5.53 0.58
CA SER A 176 7.68 -4.25 1.26
C SER A 176 6.21 -3.87 1.34
N LEU A 177 5.82 -3.19 2.41
CA LEU A 177 4.50 -2.62 2.61
C LEU A 177 4.64 -1.11 2.77
N PHE A 178 3.73 -0.36 2.15
CA PHE A 178 3.72 1.11 2.16
C PHE A 178 2.51 1.63 2.91
N TYR A 179 2.73 2.64 3.74
CA TYR A 179 1.74 3.24 4.64
C TYR A 179 1.72 4.74 4.44
N ALA A 180 0.56 5.36 4.63
CA ALA A 180 0.40 6.80 4.61
C ALA A 180 0.37 7.34 6.04
N GLU A 181 1.16 8.37 6.33
CA GLU A 181 1.03 9.09 7.60
C GLU A 181 -0.31 9.84 7.66
N SER A 182 -0.68 10.49 6.55
CA SER A 182 -1.97 11.14 6.42
C SER A 182 -2.47 11.13 4.98
N VAL A 183 -3.78 11.28 4.84
CA VAL A 183 -4.42 11.55 3.54
C VAL A 183 -5.26 12.82 3.61
N GLU A 184 -5.26 13.60 2.54
CA GLU A 184 -6.17 14.73 2.37
C GLU A 184 -7.17 14.41 1.25
N ILE A 185 -8.45 14.42 1.59
CA ILE A 185 -9.56 14.20 0.67
C ILE A 185 -10.09 15.54 0.23
N ASN A 186 -10.26 15.73 -1.08
CA ASN A 186 -11.03 16.83 -1.65
C ASN A 186 -12.19 16.25 -2.44
N LEU A 187 -13.39 16.75 -2.18
CA LEU A 187 -14.59 16.47 -2.97
C LEU A 187 -15.25 17.80 -3.32
N GLU A 188 -15.44 18.03 -4.62
CA GLU A 188 -16.28 19.10 -5.14
C GLU A 188 -17.40 18.48 -5.98
N LYS A 189 -18.65 18.91 -5.74
CA LYS A 189 -19.82 18.43 -6.46
C LYS A 189 -20.85 19.53 -6.67
N GLU A 190 -21.69 19.36 -7.68
CA GLU A 190 -22.85 20.23 -7.89
C GLU A 190 -23.96 19.95 -6.87
N SER A 191 -24.84 20.93 -6.66
CA SER A 191 -26.02 20.77 -5.81
C SER A 191 -26.91 19.64 -6.34
N GLY A 192 -27.44 18.80 -5.46
CA GLY A 192 -28.27 17.65 -5.87
C GLY A 192 -27.51 16.42 -6.37
N VAL A 193 -26.18 16.51 -6.55
CA VAL A 193 -25.35 15.31 -6.79
C VAL A 193 -25.20 14.53 -5.49
N ASN A 194 -25.67 13.28 -5.50
CA ASN A 194 -25.58 12.36 -4.37
C ASN A 194 -24.24 11.62 -4.35
N VAL A 195 -23.16 12.36 -4.14
CA VAL A 195 -21.82 11.82 -3.87
C VAL A 195 -21.37 12.32 -2.51
N ASP A 196 -20.92 11.43 -1.64
CA ASP A 196 -20.43 11.81 -0.32
C ASP A 196 -19.27 10.91 0.12
N VAL A 197 -18.49 11.40 1.08
CA VAL A 197 -17.39 10.66 1.71
C VAL A 197 -17.72 10.37 3.16
N ASN A 198 -17.40 9.16 3.58
CA ASN A 198 -17.40 8.75 4.98
C ASN A 198 -16.05 8.09 5.29
N PHE A 199 -15.73 7.99 6.57
CA PHE A 199 -14.49 7.40 7.01
C PHE A 199 -14.64 6.79 8.39
N GLN A 200 -13.85 5.76 8.66
CA GLN A 200 -13.73 5.21 10.01
C GLN A 200 -12.83 6.11 10.86
N THR A 201 -13.28 6.46 12.06
CA THR A 201 -12.55 7.35 12.98
C THR A 201 -11.69 6.58 13.98
N GLN A 202 -11.78 5.24 14.00
CA GLN A 202 -10.96 4.44 14.90
C GLN A 202 -9.48 4.59 14.54
N ASN A 203 -8.68 5.08 15.50
CA ASN A 203 -7.26 5.35 15.31
C ASN A 203 -6.96 6.39 14.20
N VAL A 204 -7.92 7.25 13.85
CA VAL A 204 -7.74 8.30 12.83
C VAL A 204 -8.17 9.65 13.42
N GLU A 205 -7.25 10.61 13.43
CA GLU A 205 -7.56 12.00 13.72
C GLU A 205 -8.09 12.67 12.44
N VAL A 206 -9.27 13.28 12.52
CA VAL A 206 -9.93 13.90 11.37
C VAL A 206 -10.00 15.41 11.58
N LEU A 207 -9.43 16.15 10.64
CA LEU A 207 -9.53 17.60 10.54
C LEU A 207 -10.37 17.97 9.31
N ALA A 208 -11.54 18.55 9.54
CA ALA A 208 -12.37 19.12 8.48
C ALA A 208 -11.92 20.57 8.22
N LYS A 209 -11.27 20.84 7.07
CA LYS A 209 -10.95 22.22 6.67
C LYS A 209 -12.16 22.90 6.03
N VAL A 210 -12.95 22.14 5.27
CA VAL A 210 -14.19 22.58 4.63
C VAL A 210 -15.18 21.42 4.70
N ASP A 211 -16.40 21.66 5.16
CA ASP A 211 -17.48 20.66 5.14
C ASP A 211 -18.80 21.37 4.83
N THR A 212 -19.06 21.50 3.53
CA THR A 212 -20.30 22.08 2.99
C THR A 212 -20.99 21.04 2.11
N GLU A 213 -22.22 21.33 1.69
CA GLU A 213 -22.96 20.42 0.80
C GLU A 213 -22.22 20.14 -0.51
N THR A 214 -21.50 21.12 -1.07
CA THR A 214 -20.88 21.03 -2.40
C THR A 214 -19.37 20.89 -2.37
N HIS A 215 -18.74 21.28 -1.26
CA HIS A 215 -17.28 21.23 -1.10
C HIS A 215 -16.93 20.59 0.23
N LYS A 216 -16.10 19.55 0.18
CA LYS A 216 -15.55 18.88 1.35
C LYS A 216 -14.04 18.76 1.23
N ASN A 217 -13.33 19.15 2.29
CA ASN A 217 -11.90 18.93 2.46
C ASN A 217 -11.65 18.38 3.87
N PHE A 218 -11.16 17.14 3.92
CA PHE A 218 -10.81 16.46 5.15
C PHE A 218 -9.34 16.04 5.12
N VAL A 219 -8.65 16.19 6.24
CA VAL A 219 -7.34 15.60 6.47
C VAL A 219 -7.50 14.50 7.51
N LEU A 220 -7.12 13.28 7.15
CA LEU A 220 -7.12 12.11 8.01
C LEU A 220 -5.69 11.78 8.36
N LYS A 221 -5.33 11.88 9.64
CA LYS A 221 -4.03 11.52 10.16
C LYS A 221 -4.14 10.21 10.92
N TYR A 222 -3.42 9.19 10.45
CA TYR A 222 -3.54 7.87 11.06
C TYR A 222 -2.63 7.74 12.27
N THR A 223 -3.22 7.34 13.39
CA THR A 223 -2.53 7.08 14.66
C THR A 223 -2.51 5.57 14.91
N GLY A 224 -1.53 5.03 15.63
CA GLY A 224 -1.49 3.59 15.94
C GLY A 224 -1.19 2.67 14.73
N ASN A 225 -1.78 1.47 14.71
CA ASN A 225 -1.50 0.45 13.70
C ASN A 225 -2.23 0.77 12.38
N GLN A 226 -1.45 1.22 11.40
CA GLN A 226 -1.94 1.63 10.08
C GLN A 226 -1.99 0.43 9.13
N ALA A 227 -3.05 0.34 8.34
CA ALA A 227 -3.15 -0.62 7.24
C ALA A 227 -2.29 -0.14 6.05
N PRO A 228 -1.53 -1.02 5.38
CA PRO A 228 -0.74 -0.64 4.22
C PRO A 228 -1.64 -0.45 3.00
N PHE A 229 -1.39 0.56 2.17
CA PHE A 229 -2.19 0.80 0.95
C PHE A 229 -1.59 0.12 -0.29
N ALA A 230 -0.27 -0.09 -0.29
CA ALA A 230 0.46 -0.65 -1.41
C ALA A 230 1.54 -1.62 -0.91
N ALA A 231 2.03 -2.44 -1.83
CA ALA A 231 3.12 -3.36 -1.58
C ALA A 231 4.10 -3.39 -2.76
N LYS A 232 5.33 -3.81 -2.47
CA LYS A 232 6.25 -4.30 -3.48
C LYS A 232 6.13 -5.82 -3.54
N PHE A 233 5.88 -6.34 -4.73
CA PHE A 233 5.72 -7.76 -4.96
C PHE A 233 6.98 -8.37 -5.58
N THR A 234 7.39 -9.53 -5.07
CA THR A 234 8.50 -10.29 -5.64
C THR A 234 8.04 -11.70 -5.92
N LYS A 235 8.35 -12.23 -7.09
CA LYS A 235 7.96 -13.59 -7.44
C LYS A 235 8.66 -14.58 -6.50
N GLY A 236 7.96 -15.61 -6.03
CA GLY A 236 8.49 -16.55 -5.05
C GLY A 236 9.81 -17.18 -5.50
N LYS A 237 9.93 -17.57 -6.77
CA LYS A 237 11.21 -18.10 -7.31
C LYS A 237 12.40 -17.12 -7.22
N ASP A 238 12.11 -15.83 -7.21
CA ASP A 238 13.09 -14.74 -7.17
C ASP A 238 13.17 -14.13 -5.76
N PHE A 239 12.50 -14.75 -4.77
CA PHE A 239 12.52 -14.31 -3.38
C PHE A 239 13.90 -14.59 -2.79
N ASN A 240 14.72 -13.57 -2.91
CA ASN A 240 15.99 -13.42 -2.24
C ASN A 240 15.92 -12.06 -1.56
N ILE A 241 15.82 -12.06 -0.25
CA ILE A 241 15.84 -10.83 0.53
C ILE A 241 17.29 -10.33 0.44
N MET A 242 17.51 -9.29 -0.37
CA MET A 242 18.79 -8.58 -0.46
C MET A 242 18.81 -7.40 0.50
#